data_AF-R7S474-F1
#
_entry.id   AF-R7S474-F1
#
_cell.length_a   1.000
_cell.length_b   1.000
_cell.length_c   1.000
_cell.angle_alpha   90.00
_cell.angle_beta   90.00
_cell.angle_gamma   90.00
#
_symmetry.space_group_name_H-M   'P 1'
#
loop_
_entity.id
_entity.type
_entity.pdbx_description
1 polymer ?
#
loop_
_entity_poly.entity_id
_entity_poly.type
_entity_poly.pdbx_seq_one_letter_code
_entity_poly.pdbx_strand_id
1 'polypeptide(L)'
;MDDKEVEDDDALHDPSTLGTERNSFSPARGIANIGILVILVLALMALFIAYPVITYVRRNARNLAIDNNIHINSTGQSAVLFNMPEIIDPDTPKDARTRTGFDGKDYELVFSDEFNVDGRSFYPGDDPYWEAVDLWYWATNDLEWYDPKQITTANGNLVITMDSVDDPTTNHGMQYRSGMLQSWNKFCFTTGYIEVAMTFPGPNSATQGYWPGVWTMGNLGRPGYGATTDGMWPYSYDSCDVGTFPNQTEKDQSGPAAAIHSDESKDKYDGKLSILSGQRVSSCTCSGEEHPGPSVSKGRGAPEIDVLEAEKDKAGDGQVVSQSAQFAPFTHDYLYNNDTDDDWYVYDTSISRPNSYRGSAVQQAVSGLTRVPEDMFQGSGQNMTVFGFEYWADPNNRDDGFITWVSDGKPSVRMGPGAVGPDTGTNGSQVSQRLIPEEPMSIVLNLGISTNWQKILTGTMQFPAQMLIDYVRVYQRKGSTNVGCDPKDYPTADYIAAHPEAYNNANLTGWTTTNVPGSSAAGYSWPKNSLVRILKQHSVVVTLLTFVYSTMAVDRPTYLSVLAVAGVLEHRLPSPLLSLSKAKPLYHSPFPNVPRAIQRTL
;
A
#
# COMPACT_ATOMS: atom_id res chain seq x y z
N MET A 1 61.77 -56.44 64.36
CA MET A 1 61.07 -56.33 65.66
C MET A 1 59.91 -55.40 65.39
N ASP A 2 58.71 -55.93 65.56
CA ASP A 2 57.42 -55.23 65.42
C ASP A 2 57.22 -54.34 66.65
N ASP A 3 56.96 -53.05 66.43
CA ASP A 3 56.35 -52.16 67.42
C ASP A 3 54.88 -51.99 67.03
N LYS A 4 53.96 -52.45 67.91
CA LYS A 4 52.53 -52.16 67.80
C LYS A 4 52.21 -50.94 68.65
N GLU A 5 51.85 -49.85 67.98
CA GLU A 5 51.32 -48.62 68.57
C GLU A 5 49.92 -48.86 69.14
N VAL A 6 49.64 -48.21 70.28
CA VAL A 6 48.34 -48.13 70.93
C VAL A 6 47.57 -46.99 70.24
N GLU A 7 46.41 -47.28 69.67
CA GLU A 7 45.61 -46.31 68.89
C GLU A 7 44.74 -45.39 69.79
N ASP A 8 44.57 -44.14 69.35
CA ASP A 8 43.90 -43.02 70.02
C ASP A 8 42.37 -43.15 70.17
N ASP A 9 41.79 -44.29 69.78
CA ASP A 9 40.35 -44.49 69.63
C ASP A 9 39.66 -44.94 70.93
N ASP A 10 40.43 -45.12 72.01
CA ASP A 10 39.97 -45.65 73.30
C ASP A 10 39.16 -44.62 74.14
N ALA A 11 39.15 -43.34 73.74
CA ALA A 11 38.39 -42.29 74.42
C ALA A 11 36.90 -42.26 74.06
N LEU A 12 36.48 -42.92 72.98
CA LEU A 12 35.07 -42.93 72.54
C LEU A 12 34.21 -44.01 73.22
N HIS A 13 34.81 -44.83 74.08
CA HIS A 13 34.16 -45.98 74.72
C HIS A 13 34.03 -45.88 76.25
N ASP A 14 34.26 -44.71 76.86
CA ASP A 14 33.99 -44.48 78.28
C ASP A 14 32.66 -43.74 78.51
N PRO A 15 31.59 -44.43 78.97
CA PRO A 15 30.28 -43.86 79.21
C PRO A 15 30.17 -42.99 80.49
N SER A 16 31.27 -42.67 81.17
CA SER A 16 31.26 -41.93 82.44
C SER A 16 31.25 -40.39 82.34
N THR A 17 31.31 -39.80 81.14
CA THR A 17 31.41 -38.34 80.95
C THR A 17 30.10 -37.61 80.68
N LEU A 18 28.95 -38.30 80.72
CA LEU A 18 27.64 -37.68 80.52
C LEU A 18 27.09 -37.07 81.83
N GLY A 19 27.44 -35.81 82.09
CA GLY A 19 26.96 -35.09 83.26
C GLY A 19 26.89 -33.56 83.12
N THR A 20 25.67 -33.08 82.81
CA THR A 20 25.09 -31.76 83.17
C THR A 20 25.64 -30.48 82.51
N GLU A 21 24.99 -30.03 81.43
CA GLU A 21 25.00 -28.62 80.99
C GLU A 21 23.55 -28.11 80.88
N ARG A 22 23.30 -26.98 81.56
CA ARG A 22 22.00 -26.33 81.72
C ARG A 22 21.63 -25.56 80.45
N ASN A 23 20.42 -25.76 79.94
CA ASN A 23 19.85 -24.99 78.84
C ASN A 23 19.74 -23.49 79.20
N SER A 24 20.67 -22.67 78.71
CA SER A 24 20.58 -21.21 78.73
C SER A 24 19.78 -20.73 77.52
N PHE A 25 18.55 -20.28 77.75
CA PHE A 25 17.70 -19.68 76.72
C PHE A 25 18.23 -18.28 76.39
N SER A 26 19.06 -18.18 75.33
CA SER A 26 19.64 -16.92 74.88
C SER A 26 18.71 -16.21 73.88
N PRO A 27 18.10 -15.06 74.24
CA PRO A 27 17.25 -14.30 73.30
C PRO A 27 18.05 -13.78 72.10
N ALA A 28 19.37 -13.63 72.22
CA ALA A 28 20.24 -13.26 71.11
C ALA A 28 20.30 -14.36 70.02
N ARG A 29 20.30 -15.65 70.40
CA ARG A 29 20.24 -16.76 69.45
C ARG A 29 18.86 -16.83 68.77
N GLY A 30 17.79 -16.58 69.52
CA GLY A 30 16.42 -16.50 68.97
C GLY A 30 16.26 -15.36 67.97
N ILE A 31 16.74 -14.16 68.29
CA ILE A 31 16.72 -12.98 67.41
C ILE A 31 17.60 -13.20 66.18
N ALA A 32 18.79 -13.79 66.34
CA ALA A 32 19.66 -14.13 65.21
C ALA A 32 19.01 -15.15 64.27
N ASN A 33 18.35 -16.18 64.81
CA ASN A 33 17.63 -17.18 64.02
C ASN A 33 16.44 -16.56 63.27
N ILE A 34 15.64 -15.71 63.92
CA ILE A 34 14.52 -15.00 63.27
C ILE A 34 15.06 -14.02 62.22
N GLY A 35 16.15 -13.30 62.50
CA GLY A 35 16.80 -12.40 61.57
C GLY A 35 17.31 -13.11 60.32
N ILE A 36 17.97 -14.25 60.48
CA ILE A 36 18.38 -15.11 59.37
C ILE A 36 17.16 -15.60 58.58
N LEU A 37 16.09 -16.00 59.26
CA LEU A 37 14.88 -16.51 58.61
C LEU A 37 14.17 -15.41 57.79
N VAL A 38 14.14 -14.17 58.28
CA VAL A 38 13.62 -13.01 57.54
C VAL A 38 14.50 -12.70 56.32
N ILE A 39 15.83 -12.72 56.47
CA ILE A 39 16.75 -12.53 55.34
C ILE A 39 16.55 -13.63 54.29
N LEU A 40 16.35 -14.87 54.73
CA LEU A 40 16.14 -16.02 53.84
C LEU A 40 14.81 -15.91 53.09
N VAL A 41 13.73 -15.49 53.76
CA VAL A 41 12.43 -15.21 53.13
C VAL A 41 12.55 -14.05 52.13
N LEU A 42 13.24 -12.97 52.48
CA LEU A 42 13.46 -11.84 51.57
C LEU A 42 14.33 -12.24 50.38
N ALA A 43 15.34 -13.08 50.56
CA ALA A 43 16.16 -13.63 49.49
C ALA A 43 15.34 -14.53 48.57
N LEU A 44 14.45 -15.37 49.12
CA LEU A 44 13.52 -16.19 48.35
C LEU A 44 12.51 -15.33 47.58
N MET A 45 11.93 -14.31 48.19
CA MET A 45 11.07 -13.35 47.49
C MET A 45 11.82 -12.60 46.39
N ALA A 46 13.07 -12.20 46.64
CA ALA A 46 13.90 -11.57 45.63
C ALA A 46 14.19 -12.53 44.47
N LEU A 47 14.46 -13.81 44.73
CA LEU A 47 14.77 -14.82 43.72
C LEU A 47 13.54 -15.30 42.93
N PHE A 48 12.39 -15.47 43.59
CA PHE A 48 11.19 -16.10 43.01
C PHE A 48 10.09 -15.12 42.62
N ILE A 49 10.12 -13.87 43.09
CA ILE A 49 9.13 -12.83 42.72
C ILE A 49 9.81 -11.64 42.06
N ALA A 50 10.76 -10.99 42.73
CA ALA A 50 11.37 -9.77 42.20
C ALA A 50 12.23 -10.05 40.97
N TYR A 51 13.02 -11.12 40.97
CA TYR A 51 13.89 -11.48 39.86
C TYR A 51 13.08 -11.82 38.60
N PRO A 52 12.02 -12.67 38.62
CA PRO A 52 11.18 -12.88 37.44
C PRO A 52 10.48 -11.61 36.94
N VAL A 53 9.95 -10.77 37.84
CA VAL A 53 9.25 -9.53 37.45
C VAL A 53 10.21 -8.50 36.85
N ILE A 54 11.36 -8.26 37.48
CA ILE A 54 12.40 -7.35 36.95
C ILE A 54 12.96 -7.91 35.64
N THR A 55 13.13 -9.22 35.55
CA THR A 55 13.58 -9.90 34.33
C THR A 55 12.54 -9.77 33.22
N TYR A 56 11.25 -9.92 33.52
CA TYR A 56 10.15 -9.72 32.58
C TYR A 56 10.09 -8.27 32.10
N VAL A 57 10.10 -7.28 33.00
CA VAL A 57 10.06 -5.86 32.64
C VAL A 57 11.30 -5.43 31.84
N ARG A 58 12.51 -5.87 32.23
CA ARG A 58 13.75 -5.58 31.48
C ARG A 58 13.81 -6.30 30.14
N ARG A 59 13.27 -7.52 30.06
CA ARG A 59 13.20 -8.28 28.80
C ARG A 59 12.01 -7.88 27.95
N ASN A 60 11.04 -7.11 28.43
CA ASN A 60 9.86 -6.75 27.62
C ASN A 60 10.26 -5.94 26.38
N ALA A 61 11.18 -4.97 26.52
CA ALA A 61 11.74 -4.24 25.37
C ALA A 61 12.53 -5.15 24.41
N ARG A 62 13.24 -6.15 24.94
CA ARG A 62 13.96 -7.14 24.14
C ARG A 62 13.02 -8.14 23.47
N ASN A 63 11.96 -8.57 24.14
CA ASN A 63 10.98 -9.53 23.65
C ASN A 63 10.08 -8.88 22.59
N LEU A 64 9.70 -7.60 22.74
CA LEU A 64 9.07 -6.81 21.68
C LEU A 64 9.98 -6.67 20.43
N ALA A 65 11.29 -6.57 20.63
CA ALA A 65 12.27 -6.59 19.54
C ALA A 65 12.57 -8.00 18.97
N ILE A 66 12.14 -9.07 19.66
CA ILE A 66 12.28 -10.46 19.23
C ILE A 66 11.01 -10.94 18.51
N ASP A 67 9.81 -10.59 19.00
CA ASP A 67 8.53 -10.97 18.39
C ASP A 67 8.33 -10.33 17.00
N ASN A 68 8.98 -9.18 16.75
CA ASN A 68 9.00 -8.52 15.44
C ASN A 68 10.22 -8.87 14.57
N ASN A 69 11.03 -9.86 14.97
CA ASN A 69 12.28 -10.19 14.28
C ASN A 69 12.39 -11.70 14.04
N ILE A 70 12.25 -12.11 12.79
CA ILE A 70 12.42 -13.49 12.29
C ILE A 70 13.80 -14.12 12.58
N HIS A 71 14.75 -13.37 13.14
CA HIS A 71 16.13 -13.82 13.41
C HIS A 71 16.39 -14.43 14.80
N ILE A 72 15.41 -14.49 15.72
CA ILE A 72 15.65 -14.97 17.10
C ILE A 72 14.54 -15.92 17.57
N ASN A 73 14.86 -17.19 17.82
CA ASN A 73 13.90 -18.12 18.44
C ASN A 73 13.69 -17.80 19.93
N SER A 74 12.58 -18.28 20.49
CA SER A 74 12.08 -18.09 21.87
C SER A 74 13.05 -18.42 23.03
N THR A 75 14.24 -18.95 22.75
CA THR A 75 15.31 -19.22 23.73
C THR A 75 16.36 -18.12 23.83
N GLY A 76 16.31 -17.08 22.98
CA GLY A 76 17.27 -15.98 22.99
C GLY A 76 18.67 -16.37 22.49
N GLN A 77 18.78 -17.55 21.86
CA GLN A 77 19.90 -17.89 20.99
C GLN A 77 19.55 -17.39 19.59
N SER A 78 20.34 -16.44 19.06
CA SER A 78 20.44 -16.28 17.62
C SER A 78 21.02 -17.60 17.12
N ALA A 79 20.20 -18.41 16.45
CA ALA A 79 20.77 -19.35 15.54
C ALA A 79 21.54 -18.49 14.55
N VAL A 80 22.87 -18.51 14.60
CA VAL A 80 23.67 -18.11 13.46
C VAL A 80 23.33 -19.14 12.38
N LEU A 81 22.20 -18.94 11.69
CA LEU A 81 21.98 -19.52 10.39
C LEU A 81 23.06 -18.89 9.53
N PHE A 82 24.16 -19.62 9.38
CA PHE A 82 25.24 -19.28 8.46
C PHE A 82 24.58 -19.00 7.09
N ASN A 83 24.69 -17.77 6.58
CA ASN A 83 24.19 -17.24 5.29
C ASN A 83 22.78 -16.62 5.17
N MET A 84 22.12 -16.15 6.23
CA MET A 84 20.94 -15.29 6.01
C MET A 84 21.35 -13.88 5.57
N PRO A 85 20.71 -13.28 4.54
CA PRO A 85 20.93 -11.89 4.15
C PRO A 85 20.78 -10.91 5.32
N GLU A 86 21.69 -9.94 5.42
CA GLU A 86 21.58 -8.83 6.38
C GLU A 86 20.72 -7.70 5.79
N ILE A 87 20.17 -6.84 6.65
CA ILE A 87 19.32 -5.72 6.19
C ILE A 87 20.10 -4.74 5.31
N ILE A 88 21.39 -4.53 5.62
CA ILE A 88 22.35 -3.89 4.74
C ILE A 88 23.27 -5.00 4.24
N ASP A 89 23.22 -5.29 2.96
CA ASP A 89 24.10 -6.26 2.34
C ASP A 89 25.59 -5.93 2.66
N PRO A 90 26.36 -6.88 3.21
CA PRO A 90 27.78 -6.68 3.49
C PRO A 90 28.61 -6.28 2.27
N ASP A 91 28.18 -6.69 1.07
CA ASP A 91 28.86 -6.37 -0.19
C ASP A 91 28.53 -4.95 -0.69
N THR A 92 27.56 -4.25 -0.08
CA THR A 92 27.24 -2.88 -0.48
C THR A 92 28.46 -1.95 -0.32
N PRO A 93 28.89 -1.28 -1.41
CA PRO A 93 30.02 -0.36 -1.40
C PRO A 93 29.89 0.73 -0.33
N LYS A 94 31.01 1.09 0.31
CA LYS A 94 31.00 2.03 1.44
C LYS A 94 30.55 3.44 1.04
N ASP A 95 30.86 3.85 -0.18
CA ASP A 95 30.45 5.12 -0.78
C ASP A 95 28.95 5.15 -1.14
N ALA A 96 28.33 3.99 -1.36
CA ALA A 96 26.88 3.85 -1.55
C ALA A 96 26.08 3.85 -0.23
N ARG A 97 26.70 4.00 0.94
CA ARG A 97 25.97 3.97 2.24
C ARG A 97 25.34 5.29 2.63
N THR A 98 25.65 6.37 1.92
CA THR A 98 25.12 7.70 2.17
C THR A 98 24.93 8.43 0.86
N ARG A 99 23.92 9.30 0.80
CA ARG A 99 23.69 10.18 -0.36
C ARG A 99 23.13 11.53 0.09
N THR A 100 23.18 12.50 -0.79
CA THR A 100 22.40 13.74 -0.65
C THR A 100 21.15 13.59 -1.52
N GLY A 101 19.97 13.80 -0.94
CA GLY A 101 18.70 13.78 -1.67
C GLY A 101 18.59 14.95 -2.64
N PHE A 102 17.65 14.86 -3.56
CA PHE A 102 17.26 15.96 -4.45
C PHE A 102 16.63 17.13 -3.68
N ASP A 103 16.17 16.88 -2.45
CA ASP A 103 15.77 17.88 -1.47
C ASP A 103 16.95 18.58 -0.74
N GLY A 104 18.20 18.21 -1.05
CA GLY A 104 19.41 18.74 -0.42
C GLY A 104 19.68 18.25 1.01
N LYS A 105 18.97 17.23 1.49
CA LYS A 105 19.18 16.62 2.82
C LYS A 105 20.14 15.44 2.74
N ASP A 106 20.74 15.10 3.88
CA ASP A 106 21.56 13.90 4.02
C ASP A 106 20.69 12.67 4.24
N TYR A 107 20.98 11.61 3.50
CA TYR A 107 20.34 10.31 3.62
C TYR A 107 21.38 9.24 3.99
N GLU A 108 20.93 8.25 4.75
CA GLU A 108 21.67 7.04 5.10
C GLU A 108 20.98 5.81 4.55
N LEU A 109 21.77 4.83 4.12
CA LEU A 109 21.29 3.54 3.63
C LEU A 109 20.65 2.76 4.79
N VAL A 110 19.40 2.31 4.59
CA VAL A 110 18.61 1.58 5.58
C VAL A 110 18.23 0.17 5.13
N PHE A 111 18.35 -0.11 3.82
CA PHE A 111 18.26 -1.46 3.26
C PHE A 111 19.08 -1.57 1.98
N SER A 112 19.70 -2.72 1.76
CA SER A 112 20.29 -3.06 0.47
C SER A 112 20.31 -4.57 0.24
N ASP A 113 20.19 -4.96 -1.03
CA ASP A 113 20.47 -6.30 -1.52
C ASP A 113 21.25 -6.16 -2.83
N GLU A 114 22.47 -6.69 -2.87
CA GLU A 114 23.38 -6.63 -4.03
C GLU A 114 23.37 -7.94 -4.82
N PHE A 115 22.57 -8.94 -4.40
CA PHE A 115 22.34 -10.19 -5.13
C PHE A 115 23.61 -10.97 -5.56
N ASN A 116 24.74 -10.76 -4.87
CA ASN A 116 26.04 -11.34 -5.21
C ASN A 116 26.19 -12.84 -4.91
N VAL A 117 25.33 -13.39 -4.07
CA VAL A 117 25.31 -14.83 -3.75
C VAL A 117 24.51 -15.57 -4.81
N ASP A 118 25.18 -16.33 -5.67
CA ASP A 118 24.55 -17.14 -6.73
C ASP A 118 23.61 -18.23 -6.19
N GLY A 119 22.56 -18.51 -6.95
CA GLY A 119 21.65 -19.64 -6.71
C GLY A 119 20.68 -19.44 -5.54
N ARG A 120 20.42 -18.20 -5.12
CA ARG A 120 19.38 -17.93 -4.11
C ARG A 120 18.03 -18.40 -4.62
N SER A 121 17.28 -18.95 -3.66
CA SER A 121 15.89 -19.35 -3.82
C SER A 121 15.01 -18.33 -3.13
N PHE A 122 13.87 -18.03 -3.73
CA PHE A 122 12.90 -17.06 -3.21
C PHE A 122 11.53 -17.67 -2.98
N TYR A 123 11.45 -19.01 -2.81
CA TYR A 123 10.20 -19.64 -2.41
C TYR A 123 9.73 -19.13 -1.04
N PRO A 124 8.44 -19.27 -0.71
CA PRO A 124 7.93 -18.86 0.59
C PRO A 124 8.73 -19.42 1.76
N GLY A 125 9.34 -18.51 2.54
CA GLY A 125 10.17 -18.83 3.70
C GLY A 125 11.69 -19.00 3.44
N ASP A 126 12.16 -18.99 2.19
CA ASP A 126 13.57 -19.20 1.87
C ASP A 126 14.43 -17.94 2.07
N ASP A 127 13.83 -16.75 1.93
CA ASP A 127 14.51 -15.46 2.05
C ASP A 127 13.82 -14.57 3.11
N PRO A 128 14.60 -13.85 3.96
CA PRO A 128 14.05 -13.04 5.04
C PRO A 128 13.39 -11.75 4.57
N TYR A 129 13.76 -11.23 3.39
CA TYR A 129 13.27 -9.94 2.88
C TYR A 129 12.43 -10.07 1.63
N TRP A 130 12.62 -11.15 0.87
CA TRP A 130 11.96 -11.37 -0.42
C TRP A 130 11.11 -12.64 -0.42
N GLU A 131 10.09 -12.66 -1.27
CA GLU A 131 9.27 -13.84 -1.55
C GLU A 131 8.74 -13.77 -2.97
N ALA A 132 8.96 -14.84 -3.74
CA ALA A 132 8.41 -15.01 -5.06
C ALA A 132 7.00 -15.60 -4.98
N VAL A 133 6.05 -15.03 -5.71
CA VAL A 133 4.67 -15.51 -5.72
C VAL A 133 4.46 -16.64 -6.74
N ASP A 134 3.49 -17.50 -6.44
CA ASP A 134 2.99 -18.56 -7.31
C ASP A 134 1.50 -18.29 -7.63
N LEU A 135 1.25 -17.45 -8.64
CA LEU A 135 -0.11 -16.98 -8.97
C LEU A 135 -0.24 -16.47 -10.41
N TRP A 136 -1.49 -16.38 -10.88
CA TRP A 136 -1.86 -15.58 -12.04
C TRP A 136 -2.34 -14.19 -11.61
N TYR A 137 -1.72 -13.16 -12.16
CA TYR A 137 -2.05 -11.77 -11.84
C TYR A 137 -3.20 -11.26 -12.74
N TRP A 138 -4.41 -11.61 -12.33
CA TRP A 138 -5.63 -11.33 -13.09
C TRP A 138 -5.96 -9.84 -13.23
N ALA A 139 -5.49 -8.98 -12.30
CA ALA A 139 -5.89 -7.58 -12.22
C ALA A 139 -5.51 -6.79 -13.48
N THR A 140 -4.39 -7.16 -14.10
CA THR A 140 -3.89 -6.58 -15.35
C THR A 140 -4.07 -7.53 -16.52
N ASN A 141 -4.70 -8.69 -16.32
CA ASN A 141 -4.88 -9.74 -17.32
C ASN A 141 -3.53 -10.15 -17.95
N ASP A 142 -2.58 -10.46 -17.08
CA ASP A 142 -1.24 -10.92 -17.47
C ASP A 142 -1.34 -12.23 -18.28
N LEU A 143 -0.46 -12.41 -19.25
CA LEU A 143 -0.46 -13.59 -20.13
C LEU A 143 0.43 -14.73 -19.59
N GLU A 144 1.18 -14.44 -18.54
CA GLU A 144 2.05 -15.34 -17.83
C GLU A 144 1.46 -15.83 -16.51
N TRP A 145 1.94 -17.00 -16.08
CA TRP A 145 1.89 -17.40 -14.68
C TRP A 145 3.17 -16.97 -13.97
N TYR A 146 3.06 -16.32 -12.81
CA TYR A 146 4.22 -16.05 -11.97
C TYR A 146 4.59 -17.30 -11.18
N ASP A 147 5.79 -17.85 -11.40
CA ASP A 147 6.32 -19.07 -10.79
C ASP A 147 7.65 -18.75 -10.09
N PRO A 148 7.85 -19.11 -8.81
CA PRO A 148 9.10 -18.92 -8.09
C PRO A 148 10.35 -19.46 -8.80
N LYS A 149 10.22 -20.47 -9.68
CA LYS A 149 11.32 -21.02 -10.49
C LYS A 149 11.90 -20.05 -11.50
N GLN A 150 11.19 -18.98 -11.84
CA GLN A 150 11.66 -17.97 -12.79
C GLN A 150 12.55 -16.91 -12.14
N ILE A 151 12.79 -17.02 -10.83
CA ILE A 151 13.60 -16.06 -10.09
C ILE A 151 14.76 -16.79 -9.41
N THR A 152 15.97 -16.31 -9.64
CA THR A 152 17.17 -16.73 -8.92
C THR A 152 18.21 -15.63 -8.94
N THR A 153 19.34 -15.82 -8.28
CA THR A 153 20.50 -14.94 -8.42
C THR A 153 21.60 -15.63 -9.22
N ALA A 154 22.25 -14.89 -10.12
CA ALA A 154 23.38 -15.41 -10.88
C ALA A 154 24.28 -14.26 -11.37
N ASN A 155 25.59 -14.44 -11.23
CA ASN A 155 26.62 -13.51 -11.71
C ASN A 155 26.43 -12.09 -11.17
N GLY A 156 26.17 -11.95 -9.87
CA GLY A 156 26.00 -10.64 -9.23
C GLY A 156 24.68 -9.95 -9.54
N ASN A 157 23.63 -10.70 -9.92
CA ASN A 157 22.34 -10.13 -10.28
C ASN A 157 21.20 -11.00 -9.75
N LEU A 158 20.11 -10.36 -9.37
CA LEU A 158 18.79 -10.98 -9.40
C LEU A 158 18.34 -11.14 -10.86
N VAL A 159 17.92 -12.34 -11.22
CA VAL A 159 17.51 -12.72 -12.57
C VAL A 159 16.05 -13.11 -12.54
N ILE A 160 15.19 -12.29 -13.18
CA ILE A 160 13.80 -12.62 -13.43
C ILE A 160 13.67 -13.04 -14.89
N THR A 161 13.29 -14.30 -15.12
CA THR A 161 13.18 -14.88 -16.46
C THR A 161 11.73 -14.88 -16.93
N MET A 162 11.52 -14.55 -18.20
CA MET A 162 10.26 -14.73 -18.91
C MET A 162 10.45 -15.78 -19.98
N ASP A 163 9.68 -16.85 -19.91
CA ASP A 163 9.78 -18.01 -20.80
C ASP A 163 8.45 -18.28 -21.50
N SER A 164 8.52 -18.89 -22.69
CA SER A 164 7.34 -19.37 -23.43
C SER A 164 7.22 -20.88 -23.25
N VAL A 165 6.02 -21.37 -22.95
CA VAL A 165 5.79 -22.81 -22.81
C VAL A 165 5.17 -23.40 -24.08
N ASP A 166 5.66 -24.56 -24.50
CA ASP A 166 5.15 -25.26 -25.69
C ASP A 166 3.72 -25.79 -25.49
N ASP A 167 3.43 -26.29 -24.28
CA ASP A 167 2.11 -26.80 -23.89
C ASP A 167 1.57 -26.02 -22.68
N PRO A 168 0.64 -25.08 -22.89
CA PRO A 168 0.03 -24.29 -21.82
C PRO A 168 -0.63 -25.13 -20.72
N THR A 169 -1.06 -26.37 -21.00
CA THR A 169 -1.67 -27.24 -19.97
C THR A 169 -0.69 -27.61 -18.86
N THR A 170 0.62 -27.52 -19.13
CA THR A 170 1.69 -27.74 -18.14
C THR A 170 2.00 -26.50 -17.30
N ASN A 171 1.38 -25.36 -17.61
CA ASN A 171 1.62 -24.05 -16.99
C ASN A 171 0.30 -23.34 -16.70
N HIS A 172 -0.63 -24.05 -16.04
CA HIS A 172 -1.91 -23.49 -15.59
C HIS A 172 -2.78 -22.89 -16.70
N GLY A 173 -2.60 -23.32 -17.95
CA GLY A 173 -3.31 -22.79 -19.12
C GLY A 173 -2.70 -21.52 -19.71
N MET A 174 -1.57 -21.03 -19.19
CA MET A 174 -0.90 -19.80 -19.65
C MET A 174 0.24 -20.11 -20.61
N GLN A 175 0.41 -19.27 -21.63
CA GLN A 175 1.44 -19.44 -22.68
C GLN A 175 2.83 -19.00 -22.24
N TYR A 176 2.91 -18.19 -21.18
CA TYR A 176 4.16 -17.67 -20.66
C TYR A 176 4.31 -17.98 -19.18
N ARG A 177 5.54 -18.01 -18.71
CA ARG A 177 5.87 -18.14 -17.30
C ARG A 177 6.91 -17.08 -16.93
N SER A 178 6.70 -16.38 -15.82
CA SER A 178 7.67 -15.40 -15.33
C SER A 178 7.75 -15.33 -13.81
N GLY A 179 8.34 -14.28 -13.25
CA GLY A 179 8.52 -14.09 -11.82
C GLY A 179 8.04 -12.72 -11.34
N MET A 180 7.43 -12.72 -10.16
CA MET A 180 7.15 -11.52 -9.36
C MET A 180 7.71 -11.75 -7.95
N LEU A 181 8.65 -10.90 -7.55
CA LEU A 181 9.28 -10.90 -6.24
C LEU A 181 8.70 -9.75 -5.40
N GLN A 182 8.33 -10.05 -4.16
CA GLN A 182 7.72 -9.09 -3.24
C GLN A 182 8.50 -9.05 -1.94
N SER A 183 8.63 -7.86 -1.34
CA SER A 183 9.06 -7.71 0.06
C SER A 183 7.89 -7.60 1.04
N TRP A 184 6.67 -7.91 0.57
CA TRP A 184 5.43 -7.75 1.32
C TRP A 184 5.50 -8.43 2.69
N ASN A 185 5.17 -7.65 3.73
CA ASN A 185 5.21 -8.06 5.13
C ASN A 185 6.57 -8.64 5.61
N LYS A 186 7.66 -8.34 4.91
CA LYS A 186 9.03 -8.72 5.25
C LYS A 186 9.91 -7.49 5.42
N PHE A 187 10.12 -6.74 4.34
CA PHE A 187 10.77 -5.43 4.37
C PHE A 187 9.79 -4.37 3.88
N CYS A 188 9.58 -3.35 4.71
CA CYS A 188 8.82 -2.17 4.36
C CYS A 188 9.54 -0.91 4.84
N PHE A 189 9.25 0.22 4.22
CA PHE A 189 9.79 1.52 4.59
C PHE A 189 8.75 2.62 4.41
N THR A 190 8.86 3.69 5.18
CA THR A 190 8.05 4.91 5.01
C THR A 190 8.96 6.07 4.63
N THR A 191 8.63 6.83 3.58
CA THR A 191 9.47 7.91 3.05
C THR A 191 10.93 7.51 2.79
N GLY A 192 11.62 8.25 1.94
CA GLY A 192 13.03 8.03 1.67
C GLY A 192 13.31 8.04 0.18
N TYR A 193 14.40 7.39 -0.18
CA TYR A 193 14.81 7.20 -1.56
C TYR A 193 15.04 5.73 -1.83
N ILE A 194 14.41 5.19 -2.87
CA ILE A 194 14.68 3.84 -3.39
C ILE A 194 15.33 3.97 -4.77
N GLU A 195 16.37 3.17 -5.00
CA GLU A 195 16.96 2.96 -6.33
C GLU A 195 17.17 1.49 -6.64
N VAL A 196 17.06 1.18 -7.93
CA VAL A 196 17.29 -0.13 -8.51
C VAL A 196 18.15 0.06 -9.76
N ALA A 197 19.27 -0.65 -9.85
CA ALA A 197 20.09 -0.72 -11.05
C ALA A 197 19.71 -1.97 -11.85
N MET A 198 19.28 -1.80 -13.09
CA MET A 198 18.73 -2.91 -13.86
C MET A 198 18.95 -2.82 -15.37
N THR A 199 18.82 -3.98 -16.02
CA THR A 199 18.81 -4.19 -17.46
C THR A 199 17.43 -4.68 -17.89
N PHE A 200 16.92 -4.18 -19.02
CA PHE A 200 15.65 -4.61 -19.58
C PHE A 200 15.75 -5.93 -20.38
N PRO A 201 14.70 -6.75 -20.39
CA PRO A 201 14.63 -7.96 -21.19
C PRO A 201 14.53 -7.64 -22.69
N GLY A 202 14.90 -8.61 -23.51
CA GLY A 202 14.70 -8.57 -24.96
C GLY A 202 15.93 -8.14 -25.77
N PRO A 203 15.86 -8.26 -27.10
CA PRO A 203 17.00 -8.01 -27.97
C PRO A 203 17.45 -6.54 -28.00
N ASN A 204 16.53 -5.56 -27.96
CA ASN A 204 16.84 -4.13 -28.01
C ASN A 204 15.57 -3.27 -27.80
N SER A 205 15.71 -1.95 -27.95
CA SER A 205 14.64 -0.96 -27.78
C SER A 205 13.46 -1.06 -28.76
N ALA A 206 13.56 -1.88 -29.81
CA ALA A 206 12.43 -2.18 -30.70
C ALA A 206 11.50 -3.28 -30.16
N THR A 207 11.89 -3.96 -29.08
CA THR A 207 11.06 -4.97 -28.44
C THR A 207 9.75 -4.36 -27.93
N GLN A 208 8.64 -5.02 -28.25
CA GLN A 208 7.30 -4.57 -27.89
C GLN A 208 6.49 -5.74 -27.33
N GLY A 209 6.29 -5.75 -26.01
CA GLY A 209 5.47 -6.75 -25.32
C GLY A 209 5.84 -6.97 -23.86
N TYR A 210 7.13 -6.98 -23.51
CA TYR A 210 7.55 -7.10 -22.12
C TYR A 210 7.18 -5.86 -21.32
N TRP A 211 6.78 -6.09 -20.08
CA TRP A 211 6.44 -5.09 -19.08
C TRP A 211 7.24 -5.35 -17.79
N PRO A 212 8.52 -4.97 -17.77
CA PRO A 212 9.27 -4.79 -16.53
C PRO A 212 8.58 -3.80 -15.59
N GLY A 213 8.39 -4.19 -14.34
CA GLY A 213 7.81 -3.36 -13.28
C GLY A 213 8.69 -3.36 -12.04
N VAL A 214 8.94 -2.16 -11.52
CA VAL A 214 9.52 -1.93 -10.18
C VAL A 214 8.64 -0.90 -9.50
N TRP A 215 8.01 -1.28 -8.41
CA TRP A 215 6.98 -0.47 -7.78
C TRP A 215 6.84 -0.80 -6.31
N THR A 216 6.06 0.01 -5.60
CA THR A 216 5.83 -0.14 -4.17
C THR A 216 4.35 -0.07 -3.85
N MET A 217 3.91 -0.81 -2.84
CA MET A 217 2.51 -0.80 -2.38
C MET A 217 2.45 -0.75 -0.85
N GLY A 218 1.46 -0.01 -0.30
CA GLY A 218 1.22 0.02 1.13
C GLY A 218 0.90 -1.37 1.70
N ASN A 219 1.52 -1.73 2.83
CA ASN A 219 1.58 -3.11 3.34
C ASN A 219 0.21 -3.72 3.71
N LEU A 220 -0.84 -2.91 3.86
CA LEU A 220 -2.21 -3.40 4.04
C LEU A 220 -2.77 -4.10 2.78
N GLY A 221 -2.21 -3.84 1.60
CA GLY A 221 -2.48 -4.60 0.38
C GLY A 221 -1.36 -5.61 0.10
N ARG A 222 -1.71 -6.77 -0.46
CA ARG A 222 -0.76 -7.75 -0.97
C ARG A 222 -0.96 -7.91 -2.48
N PRO A 223 0.03 -7.54 -3.32
CA PRO A 223 -0.09 -7.63 -4.77
C PRO A 223 -0.43 -9.04 -5.23
N GLY A 224 -1.43 -9.17 -6.10
CA GLY A 224 -1.94 -10.46 -6.60
C GLY A 224 -3.03 -11.09 -5.71
N TYR A 225 -3.31 -10.54 -4.53
CA TYR A 225 -4.35 -11.03 -3.60
C TYR A 225 -5.50 -10.04 -3.53
N GLY A 226 -6.45 -10.16 -4.47
CA GLY A 226 -7.48 -9.14 -4.72
C GLY A 226 -8.37 -8.79 -3.53
N ALA A 227 -8.67 -9.75 -2.66
CA ALA A 227 -9.44 -9.47 -1.44
C ALA A 227 -8.73 -8.45 -0.53
N THR A 228 -7.40 -8.45 -0.51
CA THR A 228 -6.62 -7.51 0.32
C THR A 228 -6.69 -6.09 -0.24
N THR A 229 -6.77 -5.93 -1.57
CA THR A 229 -6.76 -4.63 -2.26
C THR A 229 -8.16 -4.03 -2.40
N ASP A 230 -9.23 -4.81 -2.29
CA ASP A 230 -10.63 -4.34 -2.34
C ASP A 230 -10.94 -3.30 -1.25
N GLY A 231 -11.08 -2.04 -1.68
CA GLY A 231 -11.28 -0.88 -0.81
C GLY A 231 -10.03 -0.41 -0.05
N MET A 232 -8.86 -0.93 -0.40
CA MET A 232 -7.56 -0.49 0.13
C MET A 232 -6.74 0.21 -0.94
N TRP A 233 -6.62 -0.41 -2.12
CA TRP A 233 -5.90 0.16 -3.25
C TRP A 233 -6.83 1.03 -4.12
N PRO A 234 -6.37 2.16 -4.68
CA PRO A 234 -5.11 2.86 -4.42
C PRO A 234 -5.28 4.00 -3.40
N TYR A 235 -5.99 3.78 -2.29
CA TYR A 235 -6.31 4.88 -1.37
C TYR A 235 -5.05 5.44 -0.67
N SER A 236 -4.84 6.74 -0.85
CA SER A 236 -3.91 7.57 -0.06
C SER A 236 -4.70 8.76 0.52
N TYR A 237 -5.55 8.46 1.51
CA TYR A 237 -6.62 9.36 1.91
C TYR A 237 -6.99 9.24 3.38
N ASP A 238 -7.06 10.38 4.07
CA ASP A 238 -7.30 10.49 5.51
C ASP A 238 -8.49 11.41 5.83
N SER A 239 -9.28 11.81 4.83
CA SER A 239 -10.43 12.71 5.01
C SER A 239 -11.75 11.94 5.11
N CYS A 240 -12.65 12.43 5.96
CA CYS A 240 -13.96 11.83 6.15
C CYS A 240 -15.03 12.60 5.37
N ASP A 241 -15.20 12.22 4.10
CA ASP A 241 -16.19 12.79 3.17
C ASP A 241 -16.69 11.74 2.15
N VAL A 242 -17.35 12.21 1.07
CA VAL A 242 -17.92 11.37 0.00
C VAL A 242 -16.88 10.47 -0.67
N GLY A 243 -15.60 10.85 -0.65
CA GLY A 243 -14.49 10.08 -1.21
C GLY A 243 -14.31 8.70 -0.56
N THR A 244 -14.85 8.51 0.65
CA THR A 244 -14.80 7.24 1.38
C THR A 244 -15.89 6.24 0.95
N PHE A 245 -16.91 6.69 0.22
CA PHE A 245 -18.05 5.87 -0.15
C PHE A 245 -17.83 5.10 -1.47
N PRO A 246 -18.56 3.99 -1.68
CA PRO A 246 -18.59 3.31 -2.97
C PRO A 246 -18.88 4.27 -4.13
N ASN A 247 -18.10 4.17 -5.20
CA ASN A 247 -18.16 5.00 -6.40
C ASN A 247 -18.03 6.53 -6.16
N GLN A 248 -17.64 6.98 -4.97
CA GLN A 248 -17.72 8.40 -4.55
C GLN A 248 -19.16 8.95 -4.62
N THR A 249 -20.13 8.09 -4.32
CA THR A 249 -21.57 8.41 -4.33
C THR A 249 -22.22 8.08 -2.99
N GLU A 250 -23.27 8.80 -2.65
CA GLU A 250 -24.12 8.52 -1.51
C GLU A 250 -24.88 7.19 -1.68
N LYS A 251 -25.46 6.70 -0.58
CA LYS A 251 -26.17 5.41 -0.56
C LYS A 251 -27.33 5.32 -1.56
N ASP A 252 -28.00 6.42 -1.85
CA ASP A 252 -29.09 6.50 -2.83
C ASP A 252 -28.59 6.73 -4.26
N GLN A 253 -27.28 6.60 -4.49
CA GLN A 253 -26.58 6.86 -5.76
C GLN A 253 -26.62 8.33 -6.20
N SER A 254 -27.12 9.23 -5.33
CA SER A 254 -26.87 10.66 -5.50
C SER A 254 -25.43 10.98 -5.14
N GLY A 255 -24.98 12.18 -5.45
CA GLY A 255 -23.62 12.59 -5.18
C GLY A 255 -23.21 13.76 -6.06
N PRO A 256 -21.92 14.13 -5.99
CA PRO A 256 -21.34 15.13 -6.85
C PRO A 256 -21.59 14.83 -8.32
N ALA A 257 -21.91 15.86 -9.11
CA ALA A 257 -22.17 15.67 -10.54
C ALA A 257 -20.98 15.00 -11.25
N ALA A 258 -19.75 15.37 -10.90
CA ALA A 258 -18.53 14.76 -11.42
C ALA A 258 -18.35 13.28 -11.05
N ALA A 259 -18.93 12.82 -9.93
CA ALA A 259 -18.87 11.41 -9.55
C ALA A 259 -19.83 10.56 -10.41
N ILE A 260 -20.99 11.12 -10.75
CA ILE A 260 -22.05 10.47 -11.53
C ILE A 260 -21.78 10.59 -13.05
N HIS A 261 -21.09 11.66 -13.46
CA HIS A 261 -20.80 11.99 -14.85
C HIS A 261 -19.32 12.40 -15.01
N SER A 262 -18.52 11.45 -15.46
CA SER A 262 -17.16 11.64 -15.97
C SER A 262 -17.16 11.43 -17.48
N ASP A 263 -16.62 12.39 -18.21
CA ASP A 263 -16.44 12.27 -19.66
C ASP A 263 -15.31 11.29 -20.00
N GLU A 264 -14.24 11.26 -19.19
CA GLU A 264 -13.09 10.38 -19.39
C GLU A 264 -13.44 8.90 -19.19
N SER A 265 -14.42 8.57 -18.33
CA SER A 265 -14.84 7.18 -18.08
C SER A 265 -16.00 6.69 -18.96
N LYS A 266 -16.56 7.57 -19.79
CA LYS A 266 -17.82 7.35 -20.51
C LYS A 266 -17.89 6.05 -21.30
N ASP A 267 -16.87 5.77 -22.11
CA ASP A 267 -16.89 4.67 -23.06
C ASP A 267 -16.73 3.29 -22.38
N LYS A 268 -16.01 3.23 -21.25
CA LYS A 268 -15.65 1.97 -20.59
C LYS A 268 -16.44 1.70 -19.31
N TYR A 269 -16.90 2.75 -18.62
CA TYR A 269 -17.50 2.68 -17.29
C TYR A 269 -18.85 3.42 -17.17
N ASP A 270 -19.53 3.67 -18.30
CA ASP A 270 -20.87 4.28 -18.33
C ASP A 270 -20.92 5.65 -17.63
N GLY A 271 -19.82 6.40 -17.74
CA GLY A 271 -19.68 7.75 -17.17
C GLY A 271 -19.52 7.79 -15.65
N LYS A 272 -19.36 6.65 -14.96
CA LYS A 272 -19.07 6.62 -13.52
C LYS A 272 -17.63 7.00 -13.26
N LEU A 273 -17.39 7.97 -12.39
CA LEU A 273 -16.02 8.38 -12.05
C LEU A 273 -15.26 7.26 -11.35
N SER A 274 -15.92 6.51 -10.47
CA SER A 274 -15.32 5.43 -9.72
C SER A 274 -16.22 4.20 -9.72
N ILE A 275 -15.60 3.03 -9.78
CA ILE A 275 -16.23 1.73 -9.52
C ILE A 275 -15.65 1.05 -8.27
N LEU A 276 -14.89 1.78 -7.45
CA LEU A 276 -14.31 1.27 -6.22
C LEU A 276 -15.39 1.02 -5.16
N SER A 277 -15.18 0.00 -4.33
CA SER A 277 -16.04 -0.37 -3.20
C SER A 277 -16.10 0.66 -2.06
N GLY A 278 -15.42 1.80 -2.21
CA GLY A 278 -15.18 2.78 -1.13
C GLY A 278 -13.93 2.43 -0.32
N GLN A 279 -13.49 3.36 0.52
CA GLN A 279 -12.33 3.15 1.38
C GLN A 279 -12.73 2.29 2.58
N ARG A 280 -12.19 1.06 2.64
CA ARG A 280 -12.58 0.03 3.61
C ARG A 280 -12.32 0.46 5.05
N VAL A 281 -11.15 1.03 5.31
CA VAL A 281 -10.68 1.50 6.62
C VAL A 281 -10.41 3.01 6.55
N SER A 282 -11.49 3.76 6.33
CA SER A 282 -11.45 5.22 6.21
C SER A 282 -11.43 5.93 7.57
N SER A 283 -11.12 7.23 7.56
CA SER A 283 -11.28 8.08 8.76
C SER A 283 -12.74 8.30 9.17
N CYS A 284 -13.70 7.82 8.38
CA CYS A 284 -15.12 7.76 8.74
C CYS A 284 -15.52 6.49 9.51
N THR A 285 -14.60 5.57 9.79
CA THR A 285 -14.90 4.31 10.46
C THR A 285 -15.53 4.55 11.84
N CYS A 286 -16.66 3.90 12.12
CA CYS A 286 -17.34 4.06 13.42
C CYS A 286 -16.49 3.50 14.56
N SER A 287 -16.55 4.16 15.73
CA SER A 287 -15.93 3.64 16.95
C SER A 287 -16.42 2.22 17.27
N GLY A 288 -15.46 1.32 17.52
CA GLY A 288 -15.72 -0.09 17.82
C GLY A 288 -15.86 -1.00 16.60
N GLU A 289 -15.80 -0.46 15.39
CA GLU A 289 -15.62 -1.26 14.18
C GLU A 289 -14.13 -1.61 14.00
N GLU A 290 -13.87 -2.59 13.15
CA GLU A 290 -12.53 -3.02 12.81
C GLU A 290 -11.75 -1.93 12.06
N HIS A 291 -10.50 -1.75 12.44
CA HIS A 291 -9.59 -0.78 11.85
C HIS A 291 -8.14 -1.17 12.20
N PRO A 292 -7.16 -1.08 11.29
CA PRO A 292 -5.78 -1.45 11.58
C PRO A 292 -5.13 -0.55 12.64
N GLY A 293 -5.64 0.68 12.80
CA GLY A 293 -5.15 1.65 13.79
C GLY A 293 -4.34 2.77 13.14
N PRO A 294 -3.70 3.64 13.93
CA PRO A 294 -3.70 3.68 15.40
C PRO A 294 -5.02 4.21 15.99
N SER A 295 -5.92 4.76 15.17
CA SER A 295 -7.26 5.20 15.55
C SER A 295 -8.22 5.03 14.37
N VAL A 296 -9.51 4.85 14.65
CA VAL A 296 -10.58 4.76 13.62
C VAL A 296 -10.80 6.06 12.85
N SER A 297 -10.26 7.18 13.36
CA SER A 297 -10.28 8.49 12.73
C SER A 297 -9.13 8.73 11.75
N LYS A 298 -8.26 7.74 11.53
CA LYS A 298 -7.15 7.85 10.58
C LYS A 298 -7.48 6.98 9.38
N GLY A 299 -7.65 7.57 8.20
CA GLY A 299 -7.86 6.82 6.97
C GLY A 299 -6.59 6.07 6.58
N ARG A 300 -6.77 4.81 6.22
CA ARG A 300 -5.70 3.87 5.87
C ARG A 300 -5.97 3.27 4.49
N GLY A 301 -4.93 2.75 3.86
CA GLY A 301 -5.05 2.20 2.51
C GLY A 301 -3.81 1.43 2.06
N ALA A 302 -3.79 1.11 0.77
CA ALA A 302 -2.66 0.50 0.08
C ALA A 302 -2.30 1.36 -1.13
N PRO A 303 -1.70 2.56 -0.93
CA PRO A 303 -1.26 3.41 -2.02
C PRO A 303 -0.15 2.73 -2.82
N GLU A 304 0.10 3.23 -4.03
CA GLU A 304 1.11 2.71 -4.95
C GLU A 304 1.99 3.84 -5.49
N ILE A 305 3.29 3.57 -5.61
CA ILE A 305 4.25 4.43 -6.30
C ILE A 305 5.14 3.52 -7.15
N ASP A 306 5.19 3.78 -8.45
CA ASP A 306 6.03 3.05 -9.39
C ASP A 306 7.37 3.74 -9.53
N VAL A 307 8.45 2.99 -9.30
CA VAL A 307 9.79 3.39 -9.75
C VAL A 307 9.81 3.43 -11.27
N LEU A 308 9.28 2.38 -11.89
CA LEU A 308 9.06 2.30 -13.32
C LEU A 308 8.04 1.21 -13.68
N GLU A 309 7.34 1.46 -14.78
CA GLU A 309 6.63 0.48 -15.58
C GLU A 309 7.03 0.69 -17.05
N ALA A 310 7.75 -0.26 -17.63
CA ALA A 310 8.30 -0.08 -18.98
C ALA A 310 7.27 -0.39 -20.07
N GLU A 311 7.27 0.42 -21.12
CA GLU A 311 6.45 0.20 -22.31
C GLU A 311 7.13 0.68 -23.60
N LYS A 312 6.63 0.20 -24.75
CA LYS A 312 6.95 0.81 -26.04
C LYS A 312 6.50 2.27 -26.04
N ASP A 313 7.38 3.18 -26.48
CA ASP A 313 7.00 4.58 -26.67
C ASP A 313 5.89 4.69 -27.72
N LYS A 314 4.70 5.14 -27.31
CA LYS A 314 3.53 5.34 -28.17
C LYS A 314 3.65 6.58 -29.06
N ALA A 315 4.59 7.48 -28.77
CA ALA A 315 4.81 8.73 -29.50
C ALA A 315 5.96 8.66 -30.52
N GLY A 316 6.75 7.59 -30.55
CA GLY A 316 7.93 7.49 -31.42
C GLY A 316 8.62 6.14 -31.33
N ASP A 317 9.90 6.07 -31.66
CA ASP A 317 10.72 4.86 -31.56
C ASP A 317 11.24 4.64 -30.13
N GLY A 318 11.77 3.44 -29.85
CA GLY A 318 12.33 3.07 -28.56
C GLY A 318 11.29 2.82 -27.45
N GLN A 319 11.77 2.74 -26.21
CA GLN A 319 10.95 2.50 -25.02
C GLN A 319 10.96 3.71 -24.08
N VAL A 320 9.93 3.77 -23.25
CA VAL A 320 9.80 4.70 -22.14
C VAL A 320 9.46 3.93 -20.87
N VAL A 321 9.74 4.52 -19.72
CA VAL A 321 9.19 4.10 -18.44
C VAL A 321 8.08 5.06 -18.02
N SER A 322 6.94 4.52 -17.60
CA SER A 322 5.95 5.25 -16.80
C SER A 322 6.44 5.30 -15.36
N GLN A 323 6.46 6.50 -14.80
CA GLN A 323 6.85 6.78 -13.42
C GLN A 323 5.65 7.44 -12.76
N SER A 324 4.97 6.70 -11.89
CA SER A 324 3.59 7.00 -11.45
C SER A 324 3.42 6.98 -9.95
N ALA A 325 2.40 7.69 -9.48
CA ALA A 325 1.74 7.42 -8.22
C ALA A 325 0.23 7.34 -8.42
N GLN A 326 -0.40 6.38 -7.74
CA GLN A 326 -1.80 6.03 -7.87
C GLN A 326 -2.56 6.54 -6.66
N PHE A 327 -3.73 7.11 -6.90
CA PHE A 327 -4.53 7.76 -5.89
C PHE A 327 -5.99 7.35 -6.01
N ALA A 328 -6.61 7.12 -4.85
CA ALA A 328 -8.03 7.24 -4.62
C ALA A 328 -8.26 8.08 -3.36
N PRO A 329 -9.38 8.81 -3.27
CA PRO A 329 -10.44 8.96 -4.27
C PRO A 329 -10.04 9.88 -5.44
N PHE A 330 -10.89 9.96 -6.45
CA PHE A 330 -10.59 10.61 -7.73
C PHE A 330 -11.18 12.02 -7.81
N THR A 331 -10.48 12.91 -8.50
CA THR A 331 -11.01 14.20 -8.96
C THR A 331 -11.83 14.02 -10.22
N HIS A 332 -12.62 15.04 -10.56
CA HIS A 332 -13.32 15.13 -11.83
C HIS A 332 -12.38 14.79 -13.01
N ASP A 333 -12.77 13.79 -13.80
CA ASP A 333 -12.04 13.28 -14.98
C ASP A 333 -10.55 12.94 -14.72
N TYR A 334 -10.24 12.53 -13.49
CA TYR A 334 -8.88 12.18 -13.05
C TYR A 334 -7.86 13.31 -13.25
N LEU A 335 -8.33 14.57 -13.29
CA LEU A 335 -7.48 15.74 -13.47
C LEU A 335 -6.59 15.98 -12.24
N TYR A 336 -5.32 16.26 -12.46
CA TYR A 336 -4.40 16.70 -11.41
C TYR A 336 -3.91 18.11 -11.71
N ASN A 337 -3.55 18.85 -10.66
CA ASN A 337 -3.03 20.20 -10.83
C ASN A 337 -1.60 20.15 -11.36
N ASN A 338 -1.30 20.97 -12.35
CA ASN A 338 0.02 21.07 -12.96
C ASN A 338 0.35 22.50 -13.39
N ASP A 339 -0.30 23.48 -12.76
CA ASP A 339 -0.14 24.90 -13.10
C ASP A 339 1.16 25.51 -12.54
N THR A 340 1.76 24.85 -11.55
CA THR A 340 2.99 25.30 -10.88
C THR A 340 4.05 24.20 -10.84
N ASP A 341 5.33 24.60 -10.80
CA ASP A 341 6.47 23.67 -10.63
C ASP A 341 6.43 22.93 -9.27
N ASP A 342 5.72 23.49 -8.28
CA ASP A 342 5.50 22.85 -6.99
C ASP A 342 4.54 21.67 -7.11
N ASP A 343 3.49 21.80 -7.93
CA ASP A 343 2.53 20.73 -8.20
C ASP A 343 3.13 19.66 -9.11
N TRP A 344 3.66 20.05 -10.27
CA TRP A 344 4.23 19.13 -11.25
C TRP A 344 5.39 19.75 -12.01
N TYR A 345 6.52 19.04 -12.08
CA TYR A 345 7.72 19.52 -12.76
C TYR A 345 8.38 18.44 -13.60
N VAL A 346 8.89 18.82 -14.77
CA VAL A 346 9.66 17.94 -15.67
C VAL A 346 11.07 18.49 -15.79
N TYR A 347 12.07 17.73 -15.35
CA TYR A 347 13.46 18.20 -15.27
C TYR A 347 14.14 18.31 -16.65
N ASP A 348 13.88 17.34 -17.53
CA ASP A 348 14.40 17.34 -18.90
C ASP A 348 13.29 17.03 -19.91
N THR A 349 12.75 18.08 -20.51
CA THR A 349 11.68 17.98 -21.51
C THR A 349 12.11 17.37 -22.84
N SER A 350 13.42 17.09 -23.04
CA SER A 350 13.91 16.42 -24.25
C SER A 350 13.72 14.91 -24.22
N ILE A 351 13.61 14.31 -23.02
CA ILE A 351 13.46 12.87 -22.80
C ILE A 351 12.26 12.50 -21.94
N SER A 352 11.77 13.42 -21.11
CA SER A 352 10.63 13.22 -20.22
C SER A 352 9.43 14.08 -20.62
N ARG A 353 8.22 13.57 -20.40
CA ARG A 353 6.96 14.28 -20.65
C ARG A 353 5.85 13.80 -19.70
N PRO A 354 4.82 14.61 -19.43
CA PRO A 354 3.63 14.13 -18.72
C PRO A 354 2.99 12.96 -19.48
N ASN A 355 2.51 11.95 -18.76
CA ASN A 355 1.75 10.88 -19.36
C ASN A 355 0.34 11.38 -19.70
N SER A 356 -0.15 11.04 -20.90
CA SER A 356 -1.53 11.36 -21.28
C SER A 356 -2.56 10.48 -20.57
N TYR A 357 -2.14 9.30 -20.09
CA TYR A 357 -2.97 8.46 -19.25
C TYR A 357 -3.02 9.04 -17.83
N ARG A 358 -4.24 9.36 -17.37
CA ARG A 358 -4.50 9.97 -16.05
C ARG A 358 -5.23 9.04 -15.07
N GLY A 359 -5.54 7.82 -15.52
CA GLY A 359 -6.29 6.86 -14.71
C GLY A 359 -7.49 6.25 -15.44
N SER A 360 -8.38 5.69 -14.64
CA SER A 360 -9.63 5.03 -15.04
C SER A 360 -10.54 4.91 -13.82
N ALA A 361 -11.72 4.29 -13.95
CA ALA A 361 -12.66 4.22 -12.83
C ALA A 361 -12.19 3.33 -11.64
N VAL A 362 -10.99 2.75 -11.71
CA VAL A 362 -10.34 2.01 -10.62
C VAL A 362 -9.11 2.71 -10.04
N GLN A 363 -8.59 3.75 -10.67
CA GLN A 363 -7.42 4.50 -10.18
C GLN A 363 -7.32 5.88 -10.82
N GLN A 364 -6.86 6.88 -10.08
CA GLN A 364 -6.29 8.09 -10.67
C GLN A 364 -4.76 7.99 -10.63
N ALA A 365 -4.08 8.41 -11.69
CA ALA A 365 -2.64 8.36 -11.79
C ALA A 365 -2.07 9.76 -12.06
N VAL A 366 -1.00 10.11 -11.34
CA VAL A 366 -0.12 11.22 -11.69
C VAL A 366 1.19 10.62 -12.16
N SER A 367 1.54 10.83 -13.44
CA SER A 367 2.67 10.13 -14.03
C SER A 367 3.37 10.87 -15.16
N GLY A 368 4.64 10.52 -15.35
CA GLY A 368 5.49 10.96 -16.44
C GLY A 368 6.05 9.78 -17.23
N LEU A 369 6.32 10.00 -18.51
CA LEU A 369 7.00 9.06 -19.39
C LEU A 369 8.42 9.56 -19.65
N THR A 370 9.43 8.72 -19.38
CA THR A 370 10.84 9.05 -19.62
C THR A 370 11.48 8.04 -20.56
N ARG A 371 12.14 8.52 -21.62
CA ARG A 371 12.87 7.67 -22.58
C ARG A 371 14.05 6.98 -21.90
N VAL A 372 14.24 5.70 -22.19
CA VAL A 372 15.36 4.92 -21.68
C VAL A 372 16.50 4.79 -22.71
N PRO A 373 17.76 4.56 -22.27
CA PRO A 373 18.89 4.28 -23.17
C PRO A 373 18.65 3.06 -24.08
N GLU A 374 19.21 3.04 -25.28
CA GLU A 374 19.05 1.91 -26.23
C GLU A 374 19.97 0.72 -25.93
N ASP A 375 20.97 0.92 -25.08
CA ASP A 375 22.04 -0.02 -24.74
C ASP A 375 21.87 -0.65 -23.34
N MET A 376 20.68 -0.55 -22.74
CA MET A 376 20.35 -1.19 -21.45
C MET A 376 19.52 -2.47 -21.60
N PHE A 377 19.41 -3.03 -22.80
CA PHE A 377 18.63 -4.24 -23.06
C PHE A 377 19.53 -5.47 -23.03
N GLN A 378 18.96 -6.63 -22.67
CA GLN A 378 19.65 -7.92 -22.61
C GLN A 378 20.48 -8.21 -23.88
N GLY A 379 19.92 -7.92 -25.07
CA GLY A 379 20.61 -8.11 -26.35
C GLY A 379 21.34 -6.87 -26.90
N SER A 380 21.29 -5.73 -26.22
CA SER A 380 21.87 -4.47 -26.68
C SER A 380 22.59 -3.79 -25.52
N GLY A 381 23.91 -3.95 -25.46
CA GLY A 381 24.79 -3.35 -24.45
C GLY A 381 24.73 -4.01 -23.06
N GLN A 382 23.52 -4.35 -22.59
CA GLN A 382 23.27 -4.89 -21.26
C GLN A 382 23.80 -3.95 -20.14
N ASN A 383 23.76 -2.65 -20.38
CA ASN A 383 24.18 -1.65 -19.39
C ASN A 383 23.16 -1.56 -18.25
N MET A 384 23.67 -1.46 -17.02
CA MET A 384 22.85 -1.22 -15.84
C MET A 384 22.45 0.24 -15.77
N THR A 385 21.13 0.47 -15.80
CA THR A 385 20.54 1.80 -15.68
C THR A 385 19.87 1.94 -14.33
N VAL A 386 20.12 3.05 -13.64
CA VAL A 386 19.55 3.32 -12.31
C VAL A 386 18.19 4.01 -12.44
N PHE A 387 17.18 3.41 -11.85
CA PHE A 387 15.84 4.00 -11.68
C PHE A 387 15.49 4.09 -10.20
N GLY A 388 14.63 5.03 -9.84
CA GLY A 388 14.22 5.18 -8.45
C GLY A 388 13.15 6.24 -8.25
N PHE A 389 12.82 6.49 -6.99
CA PHE A 389 12.14 7.70 -6.57
C PHE A 389 12.59 8.13 -5.18
N GLU A 390 12.61 9.44 -4.95
CA GLU A 390 12.69 10.07 -3.65
C GLU A 390 11.29 10.55 -3.27
N TYR A 391 10.81 10.20 -2.08
CA TYR A 391 9.56 10.75 -1.57
C TYR A 391 9.64 11.13 -0.10
N TRP A 392 8.96 12.22 0.22
CA TRP A 392 8.82 12.70 1.58
C TRP A 392 7.36 12.82 1.95
N ALA A 393 7.03 12.34 3.15
CA ALA A 393 5.73 12.53 3.77
C ALA A 393 5.95 12.77 5.27
N ASP A 394 5.34 13.82 5.80
CA ASP A 394 5.29 14.11 7.23
C ASP A 394 3.83 14.35 7.63
N PRO A 395 3.21 13.46 8.42
CA PRO A 395 1.84 13.65 8.89
C PRO A 395 1.61 14.95 9.67
N ASN A 396 2.67 15.56 10.21
CA ASN A 396 2.60 16.85 10.92
C ASN A 396 2.79 18.05 10.00
N ASN A 397 3.32 17.86 8.79
CA ASN A 397 3.50 18.90 7.78
C ASN A 397 3.34 18.33 6.36
N ARG A 398 2.10 18.01 5.99
CA ARG A 398 1.77 17.36 4.71
C ARG A 398 2.08 18.22 3.49
N ASP A 399 2.17 19.54 3.64
CA ASP A 399 2.48 20.48 2.56
C ASP A 399 3.95 20.37 2.09
N ASP A 400 4.85 19.88 2.94
CA ASP A 400 6.27 19.63 2.59
C ASP A 400 6.47 18.34 1.79
N GLY A 401 5.41 17.58 1.53
CA GLY A 401 5.49 16.31 0.83
C GLY A 401 5.95 16.45 -0.62
N PHE A 402 6.51 15.39 -1.19
CA PHE A 402 6.80 15.30 -2.62
C PHE A 402 7.11 13.88 -3.06
N ILE A 403 7.10 13.64 -4.37
CA ILE A 403 7.72 12.49 -5.02
C ILE A 403 8.56 13.02 -6.19
N THR A 404 9.84 12.66 -6.26
CA THR A 404 10.76 12.95 -7.38
C THR A 404 11.27 11.63 -7.93
N TRP A 405 10.94 11.34 -9.18
CA TRP A 405 11.37 10.11 -9.85
C TRP A 405 12.75 10.26 -10.49
N VAL A 406 13.44 9.13 -10.65
CA VAL A 406 14.79 9.03 -11.20
C VAL A 406 14.80 8.06 -12.37
N SER A 407 15.45 8.46 -13.45
CA SER A 407 15.76 7.62 -14.61
C SER A 407 17.19 7.89 -15.07
N ASP A 408 17.95 6.83 -15.34
CA ASP A 408 19.38 6.92 -15.68
C ASP A 408 20.18 7.74 -14.63
N GLY A 409 19.88 7.50 -13.35
CA GLY A 409 20.51 8.18 -12.22
C GLY A 409 20.23 9.69 -12.10
N LYS A 410 19.33 10.24 -12.94
CA LYS A 410 18.97 11.67 -12.95
C LYS A 410 17.48 11.87 -12.61
N PRO A 411 17.11 12.98 -11.95
CA PRO A 411 15.70 13.27 -11.71
C PRO A 411 14.97 13.50 -13.03
N SER A 412 13.80 12.89 -13.19
CA SER A 412 13.02 12.91 -14.43
C SER A 412 11.79 13.83 -14.32
N VAL A 413 10.91 13.51 -13.37
CA VAL A 413 9.69 14.26 -13.05
C VAL A 413 9.51 14.36 -11.54
N ARG A 414 8.75 15.36 -11.09
CA ARG A 414 8.41 15.57 -9.68
C ARG A 414 6.94 15.95 -9.55
N MET A 415 6.30 15.47 -8.48
CA MET A 415 5.02 15.99 -8.00
C MET A 415 5.10 16.45 -6.54
N GLY A 416 4.36 17.50 -6.22
CA GLY A 416 4.03 17.90 -4.84
C GLY A 416 2.62 17.47 -4.43
N PRO A 417 2.23 17.68 -3.15
CA PRO A 417 0.90 17.34 -2.65
C PRO A 417 -0.21 18.11 -3.37
N GLY A 418 0.06 19.33 -3.82
CA GLY A 418 -0.91 20.18 -4.52
C GLY A 418 -1.38 19.61 -5.86
N ALA A 419 -0.59 18.75 -6.52
CA ALA A 419 -1.02 18.02 -7.72
C ALA A 419 -2.30 17.23 -7.49
N VAL A 420 -2.43 16.65 -6.29
CA VAL A 420 -3.62 15.91 -5.86
C VAL A 420 -4.44 16.68 -4.82
N GLY A 421 -4.56 17.99 -5.04
CA GLY A 421 -5.30 18.92 -4.19
C GLY A 421 -6.82 18.70 -4.19
N PRO A 422 -7.57 19.29 -3.23
CA PRO A 422 -9.01 19.08 -3.07
C PRO A 422 -9.80 19.45 -4.32
N ASP A 423 -10.85 18.69 -4.63
CA ASP A 423 -11.77 18.94 -5.76
C ASP A 423 -13.17 19.31 -5.24
N THR A 424 -13.23 20.41 -4.50
CA THR A 424 -14.43 20.90 -3.78
C THR A 424 -15.19 21.99 -4.54
N GLY A 425 -14.80 22.30 -5.77
CA GLY A 425 -15.48 23.27 -6.62
C GLY A 425 -16.92 22.84 -6.94
N THR A 426 -17.76 23.76 -7.44
CA THR A 426 -19.18 23.47 -7.74
C THR A 426 -19.38 22.29 -8.71
N ASN A 427 -18.41 22.04 -9.59
CA ASN A 427 -18.42 20.93 -10.55
C ASN A 427 -17.40 19.82 -10.18
N GLY A 428 -16.84 19.86 -8.98
CA GLY A 428 -15.84 18.89 -8.53
C GLY A 428 -16.46 17.64 -7.92
N SER A 429 -15.64 16.61 -7.71
CA SER A 429 -16.03 15.34 -7.09
C SER A 429 -16.21 15.42 -5.55
N GLN A 430 -16.08 16.61 -4.96
CA GLN A 430 -16.23 16.91 -3.53
C GLN A 430 -15.28 16.11 -2.62
N VAL A 431 -14.12 15.71 -3.14
CA VAL A 431 -13.07 15.06 -2.36
C VAL A 431 -12.09 16.08 -1.81
N SER A 432 -11.57 15.79 -0.62
CA SER A 432 -10.53 16.57 0.05
C SER A 432 -9.13 16.28 -0.53
N GLN A 433 -8.11 16.86 0.10
CA GLN A 433 -6.69 16.65 -0.21
C GLN A 433 -6.33 15.16 -0.11
N ARG A 434 -5.72 14.59 -1.16
CA ARG A 434 -5.06 13.27 -1.10
C ARG A 434 -3.63 13.43 -0.58
N LEU A 435 -3.06 12.35 -0.07
CA LEU A 435 -1.77 12.39 0.62
C LEU A 435 -0.65 11.87 -0.28
N ILE A 436 0.54 12.49 -0.19
CA ILE A 436 1.75 11.73 -0.49
C ILE A 436 1.80 10.56 0.50
N PRO A 437 1.99 9.30 0.06
CA PRO A 437 1.80 8.11 0.89
C PRO A 437 2.55 8.16 2.23
N GLU A 438 1.82 7.87 3.31
CA GLU A 438 2.35 7.79 4.68
C GLU A 438 2.41 6.34 5.21
N GLU A 439 1.87 5.39 4.43
CA GLU A 439 1.83 3.96 4.76
C GLU A 439 3.23 3.31 4.68
N PRO A 440 3.53 2.26 5.46
CA PRO A 440 4.71 1.44 5.22
C PRO A 440 4.57 0.73 3.88
N MET A 441 5.50 0.96 2.97
CA MET A 441 5.46 0.46 1.59
C MET A 441 6.37 -0.75 1.44
N SER A 442 5.88 -1.81 0.81
CA SER A 442 6.69 -2.96 0.36
C SER A 442 7.07 -2.80 -1.11
N ILE A 443 8.14 -3.49 -1.54
CA ILE A 443 8.70 -3.43 -2.89
C ILE A 443 8.19 -4.61 -3.70
N VAL A 444 7.92 -4.38 -4.98
CA VAL A 444 7.55 -5.40 -5.96
C VAL A 444 8.45 -5.26 -7.18
N LEU A 445 9.00 -6.39 -7.63
CA LEU A 445 9.81 -6.53 -8.83
C LEU A 445 9.14 -7.59 -9.70
N ASN A 446 8.68 -7.25 -10.90
CA ASN A 446 8.07 -8.23 -11.80
C ASN A 446 8.46 -8.02 -13.24
N LEU A 447 8.35 -9.09 -14.01
CA LEU A 447 8.44 -9.05 -15.47
C LEU A 447 7.16 -9.66 -16.03
N GLY A 448 6.30 -8.81 -16.61
CA GLY A 448 5.01 -9.25 -17.13
C GLY A 448 4.84 -9.08 -18.64
N ILE A 449 3.71 -9.59 -19.15
CA ILE A 449 3.18 -9.33 -20.49
C ILE A 449 1.67 -9.13 -20.38
N SER A 450 1.18 -7.94 -20.72
CA SER A 450 -0.26 -7.66 -20.70
C SER A 450 -0.73 -6.85 -21.92
N THR A 451 -1.84 -7.31 -22.50
CA THR A 451 -2.55 -6.58 -23.56
C THR A 451 -3.29 -5.33 -23.06
N ASN A 452 -3.49 -5.20 -21.74
CA ASN A 452 -4.04 -3.99 -21.14
C ASN A 452 -3.03 -2.84 -21.14
N TRP A 453 -1.73 -3.15 -21.20
CA TRP A 453 -0.66 -2.15 -21.09
C TRP A 453 -0.17 -1.67 -22.46
N GLN A 454 0.17 -2.62 -23.33
CA GLN A 454 0.68 -2.35 -24.66
C GLN A 454 0.27 -3.41 -25.66
N LYS A 455 0.32 -3.06 -26.94
CA LYS A 455 0.21 -4.05 -28.01
C LYS A 455 1.43 -4.97 -27.95
N ILE A 456 1.22 -6.27 -28.06
CA ILE A 456 2.28 -7.29 -28.04
C ILE A 456 2.67 -7.66 -29.47
N LEU A 457 3.96 -7.60 -29.79
CA LEU A 457 4.53 -7.99 -31.08
C LEU A 457 5.61 -9.06 -30.86
N THR A 458 5.18 -10.32 -30.77
CA THR A 458 6.05 -11.47 -30.48
C THR A 458 7.24 -11.61 -31.44
N GLY A 459 7.11 -11.18 -32.70
CA GLY A 459 8.23 -11.17 -33.67
C GLY A 459 9.38 -10.20 -33.34
N THR A 460 9.21 -9.32 -32.35
CA THR A 460 10.25 -8.40 -31.83
C THR A 460 10.82 -8.85 -30.48
N MET A 461 10.32 -9.96 -29.95
CA MET A 461 10.63 -10.52 -28.64
C MET A 461 11.56 -11.73 -28.78
N GLN A 462 12.23 -12.14 -27.70
CA GLN A 462 13.09 -13.32 -27.66
C GLN A 462 12.76 -14.15 -26.42
N PHE A 463 12.68 -15.47 -26.51
CA PHE A 463 12.44 -16.31 -25.34
C PHE A 463 13.57 -17.36 -25.19
N PRO A 464 14.07 -17.62 -23.96
CA PRO A 464 13.77 -16.88 -22.73
C PRO A 464 14.35 -15.46 -22.74
N ALA A 465 13.65 -14.52 -22.10
CA ALA A 465 14.13 -13.16 -21.86
C ALA A 465 14.43 -12.95 -20.38
N GLN A 466 15.44 -12.14 -20.06
CA GLN A 466 15.87 -11.91 -18.68
C GLN A 466 15.89 -10.43 -18.36
N MET A 467 15.21 -10.06 -17.28
CA MET A 467 15.40 -8.81 -16.55
C MET A 467 16.45 -9.06 -15.47
N LEU A 468 17.53 -8.26 -15.50
CA LEU A 468 18.63 -8.38 -14.54
C LEU A 468 18.60 -7.18 -13.61
N ILE A 469 18.75 -7.40 -12.31
CA ILE A 469 18.83 -6.36 -11.30
C ILE A 469 20.14 -6.56 -10.53
N ASP A 470 21.02 -5.56 -10.61
CA ASP A 470 22.33 -5.55 -9.92
C ASP A 470 22.14 -5.32 -8.42
N TYR A 471 21.32 -4.34 -8.04
CA TYR A 471 20.97 -4.09 -6.65
C TYR A 471 19.61 -3.44 -6.47
N VAL A 472 19.09 -3.56 -5.25
CA VAL A 472 18.03 -2.71 -4.70
C VAL A 472 18.59 -2.01 -3.46
N ARG A 473 18.47 -0.68 -3.38
CA ARG A 473 18.93 0.11 -2.23
C ARG A 473 17.86 1.09 -1.78
N VAL A 474 17.67 1.20 -0.47
CA VAL A 474 16.74 2.14 0.16
C VAL A 474 17.47 2.98 1.18
N TYR A 475 17.21 4.29 1.15
CA TYR A 475 17.83 5.29 1.99
C TYR A 475 16.75 6.13 2.67
N GLN A 476 17.01 6.61 3.87
CA GLN A 476 16.13 7.55 4.55
C GLN A 476 16.92 8.75 5.05
N ARG A 477 16.25 9.90 5.21
CA ARG A 477 16.88 11.09 5.80
C ARG A 477 17.50 10.72 7.15
N LYS A 478 18.73 11.17 7.38
CA LYS A 478 19.43 10.90 8.65
C LYS A 478 18.59 11.37 9.84
N GLY A 479 18.37 10.47 10.80
CA GLY A 479 17.54 10.76 11.99
C GLY A 479 16.03 10.66 11.79
N SER A 480 15.57 10.23 10.60
CA SER A 480 14.17 9.94 10.29
C SER A 480 13.97 8.49 9.82
N THR A 481 14.86 7.57 10.23
CA THR A 481 14.76 6.15 9.90
C THR A 481 13.48 5.53 10.46
N ASN A 482 12.70 4.93 9.58
CA ASN A 482 11.51 4.14 9.91
C ASN A 482 11.38 2.99 8.90
N VAL A 483 11.93 1.84 9.29
CA VAL A 483 11.88 0.59 8.55
C VAL A 483 11.07 -0.44 9.33
N GLY A 484 10.41 -1.33 8.60
CA GLY A 484 9.50 -2.33 9.15
C GLY A 484 8.07 -2.11 8.68
N CYS A 485 7.30 -3.19 8.72
CA CYS A 485 5.95 -3.24 8.16
C CYS A 485 4.85 -2.86 9.17
N ASP A 486 5.18 -2.76 10.46
CA ASP A 486 4.23 -2.45 11.55
C ASP A 486 4.68 -1.21 12.37
N PRO A 487 4.84 -0.03 11.75
CA PRO A 487 5.18 1.18 12.48
C PRO A 487 4.03 1.60 13.40
N LYS A 488 4.37 2.13 14.58
CA LYS A 488 3.39 2.51 15.62
C LYS A 488 2.25 3.42 15.12
N ASP A 489 2.55 4.34 14.21
CA ASP A 489 1.60 5.32 13.70
C ASP A 489 0.82 4.83 12.46
N TYR A 490 1.21 3.68 11.88
CA TYR A 490 0.57 2.98 10.77
C TYR A 490 0.66 1.45 10.95
N PRO A 491 0.11 0.88 12.05
CA PRO A 491 0.19 -0.55 12.31
C PRO A 491 -0.53 -1.36 11.22
N THR A 492 -0.02 -2.57 10.95
CA THR A 492 -0.59 -3.52 9.99
C THR A 492 -0.60 -4.96 10.50
N ALA A 493 0.28 -5.33 11.44
CA ALA A 493 0.54 -6.73 11.79
C ALA A 493 -0.71 -7.45 12.31
N ASP A 494 -1.37 -6.89 13.32
CA ASP A 494 -2.59 -7.47 13.91
C ASP A 494 -3.73 -7.56 12.89
N TYR A 495 -3.86 -6.54 12.02
CA TYR A 495 -4.88 -6.52 10.98
C TYR A 495 -4.63 -7.63 9.96
N ILE A 496 -3.41 -7.80 9.47
CA ILE A 496 -3.07 -8.86 8.50
C ILE A 496 -3.29 -10.24 9.15
N ALA A 497 -2.83 -10.43 10.39
CA ALA A 497 -2.94 -11.70 11.11
C ALA A 497 -4.40 -12.11 11.39
N ALA A 498 -5.31 -11.14 11.55
CA ALA A 498 -6.74 -11.40 11.73
C ALA A 498 -7.46 -11.84 10.43
N HIS A 499 -6.84 -11.67 9.26
CA HIS A 499 -7.48 -11.90 7.96
C HIS A 499 -6.77 -12.92 7.05
N PRO A 500 -6.39 -14.11 7.56
CA PRO A 500 -5.51 -15.04 6.83
C PRO A 500 -6.10 -15.52 5.50
N GLU A 501 -7.44 -15.61 5.35
CA GLU A 501 -8.05 -16.03 4.08
C GLU A 501 -7.80 -15.01 2.97
N ALA A 502 -7.91 -13.71 3.26
CA ALA A 502 -7.67 -12.67 2.26
C ALA A 502 -6.18 -12.62 1.86
N TYR A 503 -5.28 -12.73 2.83
CA TYR A 503 -3.84 -12.56 2.59
C TYR A 503 -3.12 -13.81 2.06
N ASN A 504 -3.72 -15.00 2.17
CA ASN A 504 -3.09 -16.25 1.73
C ASN A 504 -3.79 -16.93 0.54
N ASN A 505 -4.91 -16.41 0.04
CA ASN A 505 -5.64 -16.99 -1.09
C ASN A 505 -5.80 -16.00 -2.25
N ALA A 506 -4.94 -16.13 -3.27
CA ALA A 506 -4.94 -15.28 -4.46
C ALA A 506 -6.21 -15.41 -5.33
N ASN A 507 -7.02 -16.47 -5.15
CA ASN A 507 -8.27 -16.66 -5.90
C ASN A 507 -9.44 -15.82 -5.35
N LEU A 508 -9.26 -15.18 -4.19
CA LEU A 508 -10.26 -14.29 -3.60
C LEU A 508 -10.01 -12.86 -4.09
N THR A 509 -11.04 -12.26 -4.65
CA THR A 509 -10.96 -10.95 -5.34
C THR A 509 -11.76 -9.84 -4.64
N GLY A 510 -12.57 -10.19 -3.65
CA GLY A 510 -13.34 -9.23 -2.86
C GLY A 510 -13.23 -9.49 -1.37
N TRP A 511 -13.40 -8.45 -0.56
CA TRP A 511 -13.32 -8.55 0.90
C TRP A 511 -14.57 -9.20 1.49
N THR A 512 -15.74 -8.62 1.21
CA THR A 512 -17.05 -9.11 1.70
C THR A 512 -17.78 -9.90 0.62
N THR A 513 -17.89 -9.29 -0.57
CA THR A 513 -18.56 -9.84 -1.75
C THR A 513 -17.72 -9.49 -2.97
N THR A 514 -18.02 -10.12 -4.10
CA THR A 514 -17.42 -9.74 -5.38
C THR A 514 -18.51 -9.44 -6.40
N ASN A 515 -18.28 -8.40 -7.20
CA ASN A 515 -19.11 -8.05 -8.35
C ASN A 515 -18.50 -8.57 -9.66
N VAL A 516 -17.34 -9.25 -9.60
CA VAL A 516 -16.65 -9.81 -10.75
C VAL A 516 -17.19 -11.24 -10.99
N PRO A 517 -17.85 -11.49 -12.14
CA PRO A 517 -18.38 -12.83 -12.44
C PRO A 517 -17.30 -13.91 -12.39
N GLY A 518 -17.61 -15.04 -11.75
CA GLY A 518 -16.69 -16.19 -11.66
C GLY A 518 -15.60 -16.07 -10.59
N SER A 519 -15.60 -15.00 -9.80
CA SER A 519 -14.66 -14.80 -8.69
C SER A 519 -15.31 -15.07 -7.33
N SER A 520 -14.50 -15.13 -6.27
CA SER A 520 -14.96 -15.36 -4.89
C SER A 520 -14.46 -14.25 -3.95
N ALA A 521 -15.09 -14.13 -2.77
CA ALA A 521 -14.73 -13.15 -1.75
C ALA A 521 -14.33 -13.82 -0.44
N ALA A 522 -13.56 -13.13 0.40
CA ALA A 522 -13.09 -13.64 1.69
C ALA A 522 -14.19 -13.73 2.76
N GLY A 523 -15.29 -12.99 2.59
CA GLY A 523 -16.46 -13.07 3.47
C GLY A 523 -16.32 -12.31 4.79
N TYR A 524 -15.34 -11.40 4.89
CA TYR A 524 -15.17 -10.54 6.05
C TYR A 524 -16.19 -9.39 6.05
N SER A 525 -16.51 -8.85 7.22
CA SER A 525 -17.43 -7.72 7.33
C SER A 525 -16.78 -6.41 6.84
N TRP A 526 -17.58 -5.54 6.23
CA TRP A 526 -17.16 -4.18 5.90
C TRP A 526 -17.39 -3.24 7.10
N PRO A 527 -16.38 -2.47 7.55
CA PRO A 527 -16.53 -1.53 8.66
C PRO A 527 -17.63 -0.49 8.41
N LYS A 528 -18.43 -0.18 9.44
CA LYS A 528 -19.49 0.83 9.29
C LYS A 528 -18.92 2.24 9.14
N ASN A 529 -19.43 2.98 8.16
CA ASN A 529 -19.11 4.38 7.93
C ASN A 529 -20.06 5.31 8.72
N SER A 530 -19.51 6.27 9.45
CA SER A 530 -20.23 7.20 10.34
C SER A 530 -21.11 8.22 9.60
N LEU A 531 -20.77 8.56 8.35
CA LEU A 531 -21.54 9.49 7.52
C LEU A 531 -22.91 8.92 7.11
N VAL A 532 -23.06 7.60 7.09
CA VAL A 532 -24.36 6.92 6.81
C VAL A 532 -25.45 7.32 7.81
N ARG A 533 -25.10 7.72 9.05
CA ARG A 533 -26.07 8.11 10.08
C ARG A 533 -26.58 9.54 9.91
N ILE A 534 -25.78 10.45 9.34
CA ILE A 534 -26.09 11.88 9.26
C ILE A 534 -27.20 12.17 8.23
N LEU A 535 -27.32 11.32 7.20
CA LEU A 535 -28.34 11.47 6.15
C LEU A 535 -29.78 11.16 6.62
N LYS A 536 -29.97 10.44 7.73
CA LYS A 536 -31.32 10.22 8.29
C LYS A 536 -31.94 11.47 8.92
N GLN A 537 -31.15 12.47 9.32
CA GLN A 537 -31.68 13.67 9.98
C GLN A 537 -32.21 14.74 9.02
N HIS A 538 -31.83 14.72 7.75
CA HIS A 538 -32.33 15.69 6.76
C HIS A 538 -33.75 15.37 6.26
N SER A 539 -34.23 14.13 6.39
CA SER A 539 -35.64 13.79 6.10
C SER A 539 -36.61 14.14 7.23
N VAL A 540 -36.15 14.55 8.42
CA VAL A 540 -37.05 14.85 9.55
C VAL A 540 -37.50 16.32 9.55
N VAL A 541 -36.76 17.22 8.91
CA VAL A 541 -37.12 18.66 8.86
C VAL A 541 -38.28 18.94 7.88
N VAL A 542 -38.53 18.07 6.90
CA VAL A 542 -39.65 18.24 5.94
C VAL A 542 -41.00 17.76 6.52
N THR A 543 -41.00 16.89 7.53
CA THR A 543 -42.23 16.34 8.13
C THR A 543 -42.80 17.22 9.25
N LEU A 544 -42.02 18.15 9.81
CA LEU A 544 -42.48 19.08 10.86
C LEU A 544 -43.21 20.32 10.32
N LEU A 545 -43.05 20.65 9.04
CA LEU A 545 -43.77 21.77 8.40
C LEU A 545 -45.15 21.39 7.83
N THR A 546 -45.46 20.09 7.73
CA THR A 546 -46.79 19.60 7.28
C THR A 546 -47.75 19.27 8.44
N PHE A 547 -47.27 19.23 9.69
CA PHE A 547 -48.10 18.87 10.84
C PHE A 547 -48.79 20.06 11.55
N VAL A 548 -48.43 21.29 11.22
CA VAL A 548 -49.04 22.50 11.83
C VAL A 548 -50.23 23.03 11.02
N TYR A 549 -50.54 22.48 9.83
CA TYR A 549 -51.64 22.97 8.99
C TYR A 549 -52.94 22.16 8.99
N SER A 550 -53.05 21.06 9.76
CA SER A 550 -54.23 20.17 9.71
C SER A 550 -55.02 20.04 11.02
N THR A 551 -54.79 20.88 12.03
CA THR A 551 -55.60 20.89 13.25
C THR A 551 -56.07 22.28 13.63
N MET A 552 -56.93 22.88 12.82
CA MET A 552 -57.89 23.91 13.27
C MET A 552 -58.92 24.14 12.15
N ALA A 553 -59.99 23.33 12.16
CA ALA A 553 -61.16 23.55 11.32
C ALA A 553 -62.42 23.34 12.18
N VAL A 554 -62.84 24.39 12.89
CA VAL A 554 -64.23 24.55 13.38
C VAL A 554 -64.61 26.04 13.38
N ASP A 555 -65.68 26.34 12.64
CA ASP A 555 -66.66 27.43 12.72
C ASP A 555 -66.32 28.92 12.40
N ARG A 556 -66.79 29.29 11.19
CA ARG A 556 -67.65 30.45 10.81
C ARG A 556 -67.15 31.91 10.90
N PRO A 557 -67.74 32.81 10.07
CA PRO A 557 -67.02 33.90 9.41
C PRO A 557 -67.29 35.27 10.04
N THR A 558 -66.35 36.22 9.97
CA THR A 558 -66.52 37.60 9.45
C THR A 558 -65.37 38.56 9.84
N TYR A 559 -65.03 39.42 8.86
CA TYR A 559 -64.52 40.80 8.95
C TYR A 559 -63.12 41.15 9.52
N LEU A 560 -62.52 42.10 8.78
CA LEU A 560 -61.52 43.11 9.13
C LEU A 560 -60.02 42.73 9.14
N SER A 561 -59.35 43.13 8.05
CA SER A 561 -58.14 43.98 7.98
C SER A 561 -57.17 43.99 9.16
N VAL A 562 -55.88 43.69 8.89
CA VAL A 562 -54.73 44.62 8.94
C VAL A 562 -53.47 43.81 8.56
N LEU A 563 -52.84 44.13 7.42
CA LEU A 563 -51.47 43.74 7.09
C LEU A 563 -50.78 44.95 6.44
N ALA A 564 -50.09 45.72 7.29
CA ALA A 564 -48.90 46.48 6.96
C ALA A 564 -47.79 45.75 7.75
N VAL A 565 -46.64 45.38 7.20
CA VAL A 565 -45.59 46.26 6.68
C VAL A 565 -44.64 45.40 5.84
N ALA A 566 -44.43 45.76 4.60
CA ALA A 566 -43.15 45.62 3.89
C ALA A 566 -43.21 46.48 2.63
N GLY A 567 -42.81 47.74 2.77
CA GLY A 567 -42.55 48.64 1.64
C GLY A 567 -41.24 48.26 0.97
N VAL A 568 -41.25 48.11 -0.37
CA VAL A 568 -40.73 49.06 -1.39
C VAL A 568 -39.18 49.01 -1.45
N LEU A 569 -38.45 48.86 -2.57
CA LEU A 569 -38.51 49.32 -3.97
C LEU A 569 -37.79 48.28 -4.86
N GLU A 570 -38.32 47.85 -6.02
CA GLU A 570 -38.45 48.53 -7.33
C GLU A 570 -37.20 48.44 -8.24
N HIS A 571 -37.35 47.78 -9.40
CA HIS A 571 -37.24 48.33 -10.78
C HIS A 571 -36.89 47.22 -11.81
N ARG A 572 -37.78 46.88 -12.77
CA ARG A 572 -38.00 47.49 -14.12
C ARG A 572 -36.94 46.99 -15.13
N LEU A 573 -37.19 46.44 -16.33
CA LEU A 573 -38.19 46.58 -17.42
C LEU A 573 -37.98 45.39 -18.44
N PRO A 574 -38.46 45.38 -19.70
CA PRO A 574 -39.72 44.75 -20.12
C PRO A 574 -39.57 43.74 -21.30
N SER A 575 -40.64 43.02 -21.62
CA SER A 575 -40.86 42.44 -22.96
C SER A 575 -41.81 43.34 -23.77
N PRO A 576 -41.78 43.26 -25.11
CA PRO A 576 -43.05 43.15 -25.83
C PRO A 576 -43.05 42.11 -26.97
N LEU A 577 -44.07 41.24 -26.92
CA LEU A 577 -45.03 40.85 -27.97
C LEU A 577 -44.72 41.21 -29.45
N LEU A 578 -44.82 40.24 -30.39
CA LEU A 578 -46.00 39.96 -31.25
C LEU A 578 -45.71 39.09 -32.51
N SER A 579 -46.65 38.16 -32.77
CA SER A 579 -47.27 37.82 -34.08
C SER A 579 -46.65 36.80 -35.08
N LEU A 580 -47.23 35.59 -35.07
CA LEU A 580 -47.90 34.85 -36.18
C LEU A 580 -47.41 34.95 -37.64
N SER A 581 -47.13 33.80 -38.26
CA SER A 581 -47.81 33.37 -39.51
C SER A 581 -47.70 31.86 -39.78
N LYS A 582 -48.77 31.29 -40.36
CA LYS A 582 -48.92 29.92 -40.87
C LYS A 582 -48.49 29.87 -42.35
N ALA A 583 -47.91 28.75 -42.81
CA ALA A 583 -48.29 28.02 -44.04
C ALA A 583 -47.34 26.83 -44.31
N LYS A 584 -47.82 25.85 -45.07
CA LYS A 584 -47.37 24.45 -45.18
C LYS A 584 -46.88 24.18 -46.64
N PRO A 585 -46.65 22.92 -47.08
CA PRO A 585 -45.38 22.35 -47.55
C PRO A 585 -45.26 22.20 -49.09
N LEU A 586 -44.11 21.73 -49.62
CA LEU A 586 -44.06 20.91 -50.85
C LEU A 586 -42.75 20.12 -51.01
N TYR A 587 -42.94 18.94 -51.62
CA TYR A 587 -42.09 17.79 -51.88
C TYR A 587 -40.81 18.04 -52.72
N HIS A 588 -39.73 17.26 -52.47
CA HIS A 588 -39.40 16.08 -53.28
C HIS A 588 -38.17 15.31 -52.76
N SER A 589 -38.38 14.02 -52.51
CA SER A 589 -37.41 12.93 -52.40
C SER A 589 -36.91 12.51 -53.82
N PRO A 590 -35.84 11.69 -54.00
CA PRO A 590 -35.92 10.27 -53.64
C PRO A 590 -34.65 9.62 -53.03
N PHE A 591 -34.93 8.66 -52.15
CA PHE A 591 -34.13 7.53 -51.68
C PHE A 591 -33.65 6.61 -52.84
N PRO A 592 -32.69 5.67 -52.64
CA PRO A 592 -33.00 4.37 -52.01
C PRO A 592 -31.95 3.76 -51.05
N ASN A 593 -32.48 3.18 -49.95
CA ASN A 593 -32.24 1.84 -49.38
C ASN A 593 -30.79 1.38 -49.04
N VAL A 594 -30.39 1.16 -47.76
CA VAL A 594 -30.66 -0.02 -46.87
C VAL A 594 -29.84 -1.26 -47.31
N PRO A 595 -29.22 -2.12 -46.44
CA PRO A 595 -29.64 -2.46 -45.06
C PRO A 595 -28.55 -2.61 -43.96
N ARG A 596 -29.04 -2.55 -42.71
CA ARG A 596 -28.53 -3.32 -41.56
C ARG A 596 -28.79 -4.81 -41.76
N ALA A 597 -27.79 -5.65 -41.49
CA ALA A 597 -27.86 -6.82 -40.61
C ALA A 597 -26.53 -7.59 -40.64
N ILE A 598 -25.97 -7.95 -39.49
CA ILE A 598 -25.85 -9.35 -39.00
C ILE A 598 -24.92 -9.39 -37.77
N GLN A 599 -25.39 -10.20 -36.82
CA GLN A 599 -24.86 -10.62 -35.53
C GLN A 599 -23.68 -11.62 -35.63
N ARG A 600 -22.93 -11.71 -34.52
CA ARG A 600 -22.08 -12.84 -34.05
C ARG A 600 -20.77 -13.08 -34.80
N THR A 601 -19.63 -13.00 -34.12
CA THR A 601 -18.93 -14.09 -33.39
C THR A 601 -17.52 -13.60 -33.07
N LEU A 602 -17.00 -14.03 -31.90
CA LEU A 602 -15.70 -13.77 -31.25
C LEU A 602 -15.68 -12.58 -30.28
#